data_AF-A0A447S2P5-F1
#
_entry.id   AF-A0A447S2P5-F1
#
_cell.length_a   1.000
_cell.length_b   1.000
_cell.length_c   1.000
_cell.angle_alpha   90.00
_cell.angle_beta   90.00
_cell.angle_gamma   90.00
#
_symmetry.space_group_name_H-M   'P 1'
#
loop_
_entity.id
_entity.type
_entity.pdbx_description
1 polymer ?
#
loop_
_entity_poly.entity_id
_entity_poly.type
_entity_poly.pdbx_seq_one_letter_code
_entity_poly.pdbx_strand_id
1 'polypeptide(L)'
;MLKDWHQRPPLDAVMADIQRQLLSLPEATIMTFAPPTLPGLGNASGFDLRIMAQAGQSSAELEQVTREILQLANQHPQLSRVFTTWSSNVPQLTLTVDRDRAALLDVPVAQIFSSPADGVRRHARRRFQP
;
A
#
# COMPACT_ATOMS: atom_id res chain seq x y z
N MET A 1 5.70 -14.97 29.95
CA MET A 1 4.44 -15.71 29.77
C MET A 1 3.28 -14.74 29.80
N LEU A 2 2.22 -14.99 29.02
CA LEU A 2 1.01 -14.16 29.04
C LEU A 2 0.19 -14.46 30.31
N LYS A 3 -0.59 -13.49 30.80
CA LYS A 3 -1.49 -13.64 31.98
C LYS A 3 -2.50 -14.78 31.80
N ASP A 4 -3.15 -15.27 32.86
CA ASP A 4 -4.25 -16.23 32.73
C ASP A 4 -5.41 -15.66 31.90
N TRP A 5 -6.11 -16.52 31.16
CA TRP A 5 -7.15 -16.10 30.21
C TRP A 5 -8.25 -15.22 30.84
N HIS A 6 -8.70 -15.60 32.04
CA HIS A 6 -9.71 -14.86 32.80
C HIS A 6 -9.24 -13.49 33.31
N GLN A 7 -7.93 -13.24 33.33
CA GLN A 7 -7.33 -11.99 33.77
C GLN A 7 -6.97 -11.07 32.59
N ARG A 8 -7.24 -11.50 31.35
CA ARG A 8 -6.96 -10.70 30.16
C ARG A 8 -8.17 -9.85 29.79
N PRO A 9 -7.95 -8.59 29.40
CA PRO A 9 -9.01 -7.78 28.80
C PRO A 9 -9.54 -8.45 27.52
N PRO A 10 -10.81 -8.20 27.16
CA PRO A 10 -11.38 -8.66 25.90
C PRO A 10 -10.51 -8.23 24.71
N LEU A 11 -10.43 -9.08 23.68
CA LEU A 11 -9.63 -8.81 22.48
C LEU A 11 -9.98 -7.44 21.87
N ASP A 12 -11.27 -7.10 21.78
CA ASP A 12 -11.72 -5.83 21.22
C ASP A 12 -11.21 -4.61 21.99
N ALA A 13 -11.10 -4.72 23.32
CA ALA A 13 -10.58 -3.64 24.15
C ALA A 13 -9.07 -3.45 23.92
N VAL A 14 -8.31 -4.55 23.80
CA VAL A 14 -6.88 -4.50 23.49
C VAL A 14 -6.63 -3.94 22.10
N MET A 15 -7.39 -4.40 21.11
CA MET A 15 -7.28 -3.96 19.73
C MET A 15 -7.63 -2.49 19.58
N ALA A 16 -8.69 -2.03 20.25
CA ALA A 16 -9.05 -0.61 20.27
C ALA A 16 -7.95 0.25 20.92
N ASP A 17 -7.33 -0.23 21.99
CA ASP A 17 -6.22 0.49 22.63
C ASP A 17 -5.00 0.61 21.72
N ILE A 18 -4.57 -0.51 21.13
CA ILE A 18 -3.46 -0.54 20.16
C ILE A 18 -3.77 0.35 18.96
N GLN A 19 -4.98 0.25 18.39
CA GLN A 19 -5.38 1.07 17.25
C GLN A 19 -5.30 2.56 17.56
N ARG A 20 -5.74 3.00 18.75
CA ARG A 20 -5.63 4.40 19.19
C ARG A 20 -4.18 4.86 19.26
N GLN A 21 -3.28 4.04 19.77
CA GLN A 21 -1.85 4.37 19.82
C GLN A 21 -1.27 4.50 18.41
N LEU A 22 -1.63 3.59 17.50
CA LEU A 22 -1.10 3.59 16.13
C LEU A 22 -1.66 4.73 15.26
N LEU A 23 -2.86 5.23 15.54
CA LEU A 23 -3.43 6.41 14.85
C LEU A 23 -2.59 7.68 15.04
N SER A 24 -1.67 7.71 16.03
CA SER A 24 -0.79 8.85 16.26
C SER A 24 0.43 8.92 15.31
N LEU A 25 0.65 7.90 14.48
CA LEU A 25 1.79 7.84 13.55
C LEU A 25 1.44 8.51 12.21
N PRO A 26 1.98 9.70 11.90
CA PRO A 26 1.62 10.42 10.68
C PRO A 26 2.18 9.76 9.41
N GLU A 27 3.24 8.96 9.51
CA GLU A 27 3.93 8.34 8.37
C GLU A 27 3.22 7.09 7.84
N ALA A 28 2.28 6.51 8.59
CA ALA A 28 1.65 5.24 8.24
C ALA A 28 0.20 5.14 8.70
N THR A 29 -0.65 4.63 7.82
CA THR A 29 -1.98 4.14 8.21
C THR A 29 -1.85 2.67 8.60
N ILE A 30 -2.06 2.36 9.88
CA ILE A 30 -1.97 0.99 10.40
C ILE A 30 -3.35 0.56 10.86
N MET A 31 -3.79 -0.62 10.42
CA MET A 31 -5.08 -1.19 10.77
C MET A 31 -4.89 -2.52 11.48
N THR A 32 -5.59 -2.69 12.59
CA THR A 32 -5.58 -3.92 13.38
C THR A 32 -6.81 -4.77 13.06
N PHE A 33 -6.62 -6.07 12.88
CA PHE A 33 -7.67 -7.03 12.55
C PHE A 33 -7.69 -8.17 13.55
N ALA A 34 -8.88 -8.63 13.92
CA ALA A 34 -9.01 -9.86 14.69
C ALA A 34 -8.52 -11.03 13.83
N PRO A 35 -7.80 -12.00 14.42
CA PRO A 35 -7.39 -13.20 13.69
C PRO A 35 -8.62 -13.96 13.19
N PRO A 36 -8.56 -14.58 12.00
CA PRO A 36 -9.68 -15.33 11.46
C PRO A 36 -10.00 -16.55 12.33
N THR A 37 -11.27 -16.96 12.36
CA THR A 37 -11.73 -18.13 13.12
C THR A 37 -11.17 -19.45 12.59
N LEU A 38 -10.82 -19.50 11.30
CA LEU A 38 -10.19 -20.64 10.64
C LEU A 38 -8.89 -20.18 9.95
N PRO A 39 -7.72 -20.68 10.39
CA PRO A 39 -6.46 -20.44 9.69
C PRO A 39 -6.51 -20.98 8.25
N GLY A 40 -6.04 -20.19 7.28
CA GLY A 40 -5.89 -20.64 5.88
C GLY A 40 -6.91 -20.10 4.87
N LEU A 41 -7.93 -19.33 5.30
CA LEU A 41 -8.94 -18.72 4.42
C LEU A 41 -8.69 -17.24 4.09
N GLY A 42 -7.51 -16.71 4.45
CA GLY A 42 -7.12 -15.32 4.24
C GLY A 42 -6.78 -14.59 5.54
N ASN A 43 -6.17 -13.40 5.43
CA ASN A 43 -5.68 -12.61 6.57
C ASN A 43 -6.74 -11.66 7.15
N ALA A 44 -7.88 -11.49 6.48
CA ALA A 44 -9.00 -10.67 6.92
C ALA A 44 -10.31 -11.43 6.71
N SER A 45 -11.17 -11.45 7.72
CA SER A 45 -12.54 -11.96 7.59
C SER A 45 -13.40 -10.93 6.86
N GLY A 46 -14.21 -11.35 5.88
CA GLY A 46 -15.09 -10.46 5.12
C GLY A 46 -15.19 -10.84 3.65
N PHE A 47 -15.12 -9.82 2.77
CA PHE A 47 -15.14 -9.96 1.32
C PHE A 47 -13.90 -9.30 0.70
N ASP A 48 -13.55 -9.74 -0.52
CA ASP A 48 -12.54 -9.11 -1.37
C ASP A 48 -13.19 -8.74 -2.70
N LEU A 49 -12.95 -7.52 -3.19
CA LEU A 49 -13.52 -6.98 -4.42
C LEU A 49 -12.42 -6.31 -5.24
N ARG A 50 -12.54 -6.43 -6.57
CA ARG A 50 -11.63 -5.79 -7.51
C ARG A 50 -12.38 -4.84 -8.42
N ILE A 51 -12.02 -3.56 -8.35
CA ILE A 51 -12.55 -2.52 -9.24
C ILE A 51 -11.73 -2.54 -10.54
N MET A 52 -12.43 -2.54 -11.68
CA MET A 52 -11.83 -2.70 -12.99
C MET A 52 -12.24 -1.55 -13.92
N ALA A 53 -11.26 -0.92 -14.56
CA ALA A 53 -11.45 0.02 -15.66
C ALA A 53 -11.75 -0.77 -16.94
N GLN A 54 -13.00 -0.74 -17.42
CA GLN A 54 -13.44 -1.52 -18.59
C GLN A 54 -13.34 -0.74 -19.91
N ALA A 55 -13.30 0.59 -19.87
CA ALA A 55 -13.39 1.46 -21.05
C ALA A 55 -12.14 2.33 -21.25
N GLY A 56 -10.99 1.89 -20.71
CA GLY A 56 -9.73 2.63 -20.83
C GLY A 56 -9.60 3.83 -19.89
N GLN A 57 -10.34 3.84 -18.77
CA GLN A 57 -10.16 4.85 -17.73
C GLN A 57 -8.70 4.87 -17.25
N SER A 58 -8.19 6.07 -17.03
CA SER A 58 -6.88 6.30 -16.44
C SER A 58 -6.81 5.82 -14.99
N SER A 59 -5.59 5.60 -14.49
CA SER A 59 -5.38 5.22 -13.09
C SER A 59 -5.91 6.26 -12.10
N ALA A 60 -5.90 7.56 -12.48
CA ALA A 60 -6.42 8.64 -11.65
C ALA A 60 -7.95 8.59 -11.54
N GLU A 61 -8.65 8.34 -12.65
CA GLU A 61 -10.10 8.16 -12.67
C GLU A 61 -10.52 6.92 -11.88
N LEU A 62 -9.78 5.81 -12.03
CA LEU A 62 -10.01 4.61 -11.24
C LEU A 62 -9.79 4.85 -9.73
N GLU A 63 -8.79 5.65 -9.36
CA GLU A 63 -8.57 6.05 -7.96
C GLU A 63 -9.71 6.91 -7.41
N GLN A 64 -10.21 7.87 -8.19
CA GLN A 64 -11.36 8.68 -7.79
C GLN A 64 -12.59 7.82 -7.49
N VAL A 65 -12.94 6.91 -8.40
CA VAL A 65 -14.09 5.99 -8.23
C VAL A 65 -13.86 5.06 -7.03
N THR A 66 -12.65 4.54 -6.86
CA THR A 66 -12.29 3.70 -5.71
C THR A 66 -12.49 4.46 -4.40
N ARG A 67 -12.03 5.72 -4.31
CA ARG A 67 -12.19 6.55 -3.10
C ARG A 67 -13.66 6.84 -2.80
N GLU A 68 -14.47 7.11 -3.82
CA GLU A 68 -15.92 7.33 -3.67
C GLU A 68 -16.62 6.08 -3.15
N ILE A 69 -16.33 4.91 -3.72
CA ILE A 69 -16.86 3.63 -3.24
C ILE A 69 -16.48 3.40 -1.77
N LEU A 70 -15.22 3.65 -1.39
CA LEU A 70 -14.79 3.50 -0.01
C LEU A 70 -15.49 4.48 0.93
N GLN A 71 -15.72 5.73 0.52
CA GLN A 71 -16.47 6.70 1.31
C GLN A 71 -17.91 6.26 1.54
N LEU A 72 -18.61 5.84 0.49
CA LEU A 72 -20.00 5.36 0.58
C LEU A 72 -20.09 4.07 1.40
N ALA A 73 -19.18 3.13 1.17
CA ALA A 73 -19.15 1.86 1.89
C ALA A 73 -18.95 2.06 3.39
N ASN A 74 -18.04 2.95 3.81
CA ASN A 74 -17.80 3.22 5.23
C ASN A 74 -18.92 4.05 5.90
N GLN A 75 -19.86 4.61 5.14
CA GLN A 75 -21.09 5.22 5.67
C GLN A 75 -22.22 4.20 5.85
N HIS A 76 -22.11 3.02 5.23
CA HIS A 76 -23.16 2.02 5.26
C HIS A 76 -23.11 1.19 6.56
N PRO A 77 -24.18 1.11 7.35
CA PRO A 77 -24.15 0.54 8.71
C PRO A 77 -23.88 -0.98 8.75
N GLN A 78 -24.11 -1.69 7.65
CA GLN A 78 -23.81 -3.12 7.53
C GLN A 78 -22.35 -3.41 7.16
N LEU A 79 -21.60 -2.38 6.79
CA LEU A 79 -20.20 -2.48 6.40
C LEU A 79 -19.34 -1.86 7.49
N SER A 80 -18.15 -2.39 7.67
CA SER A 80 -17.21 -1.89 8.65
C SER A 80 -15.81 -2.05 8.12
N ARG A 81 -14.98 -1.00 8.28
CA ARG A 81 -13.55 -1.03 7.97
C ARG A 81 -13.28 -1.45 6.52
N VAL A 82 -13.99 -0.87 5.56
CA VAL A 82 -13.74 -1.14 4.13
C VAL A 82 -12.52 -0.31 3.69
N PHE A 83 -11.50 -0.95 3.14
CA PHE A 83 -10.24 -0.29 2.79
C PHE A 83 -9.64 -0.84 1.50
N THR A 84 -8.63 -0.13 0.98
CA THR A 84 -7.75 -0.61 -0.08
C THR A 84 -6.30 -0.23 0.24
N THR A 85 -5.35 -1.04 -0.20
CA THR A 85 -3.91 -0.71 -0.15
C THR A 85 -3.40 -0.15 -1.47
N TRP A 86 -4.24 -0.10 -2.50
CA TRP A 86 -3.88 0.40 -3.82
C TRP A 86 -3.97 1.93 -3.89
N SER A 87 -3.02 2.55 -4.58
CA SER A 87 -3.03 3.97 -4.93
C SER A 87 -2.45 4.14 -6.33
N SER A 88 -2.96 5.09 -7.10
CA SER A 88 -2.38 5.45 -8.40
C SER A 88 -1.18 6.39 -8.27
N ASN A 89 -1.01 7.04 -7.11
CA ASN A 89 0.04 8.03 -6.84
C ASN A 89 1.32 7.43 -6.25
N VAL A 90 1.74 6.25 -6.75
CA VAL A 90 3.04 5.68 -6.38
C VAL A 90 4.12 6.43 -7.16
N PRO A 91 5.17 6.97 -6.51
CA PRO A 91 6.22 7.72 -7.18
C PRO A 91 6.87 6.90 -8.30
N GLN A 92 6.81 7.41 -9.54
CA GLN A 92 7.46 6.81 -10.69
C GLN A 92 8.68 7.64 -11.07
N LEU A 93 9.80 6.96 -11.35
CA LEU A 93 10.97 7.59 -11.96
C LEU A 93 10.93 7.33 -13.46
N THR A 94 10.66 8.38 -14.25
CA THR A 94 10.73 8.30 -15.71
C THR A 94 12.11 8.78 -16.18
N LEU A 95 12.85 7.90 -16.86
CA LEU A 95 14.10 8.25 -17.52
C LEU A 95 13.81 8.58 -18.99
N THR A 96 13.91 9.86 -19.35
CA THR A 96 13.84 10.29 -20.75
C THR A 96 15.26 10.36 -21.32
N VAL A 97 15.54 9.54 -22.34
CA VAL A 97 16.85 9.53 -23.03
C VAL A 97 16.73 10.32 -24.33
N ASP A 98 17.50 11.41 -24.41
CA ASP A 98 17.71 12.16 -25.65
C ASP A 98 18.69 11.39 -26.55
N ARG A 99 18.15 10.81 -27.62
CA ARG A 99 18.92 9.97 -28.54
C ARG A 99 19.82 10.79 -29.45
N ASP A 100 19.40 12.00 -29.81
CA ASP A 100 20.15 12.87 -30.72
C ASP A 100 21.40 13.40 -30.01
N ARG A 101 21.25 13.80 -28.74
CA ARG A 101 22.37 14.19 -27.90
C ARG A 101 23.29 13.02 -27.55
N ALA A 102 22.75 11.82 -27.33
CA ALA A 102 23.56 10.63 -27.10
C ALA A 102 24.41 10.28 -28.33
N ALA A 103 23.85 10.40 -29.54
CA ALA A 103 24.58 10.19 -30.79
C ALA A 103 25.68 11.23 -31.02
N LEU A 104 25.42 12.52 -30.70
CA LEU A 104 26.42 13.58 -30.79
C LEU A 104 27.59 13.41 -29.83
N LEU A 105 27.36 12.76 -28.69
CA LEU A 105 28.37 12.48 -27.66
C LEU A 105 29.04 11.10 -27.84
N ASP A 106 28.74 10.39 -28.94
CA ASP A 106 29.18 9.01 -29.21
C ASP A 106 28.88 8.04 -28.05
N VAL A 107 27.77 8.28 -27.34
CA VAL A 107 27.31 7.42 -26.24
C VAL A 107 26.25 6.47 -26.81
N PRO A 108 26.53 5.15 -26.87
CA PRO A 108 25.54 4.19 -27.32
C PRO A 108 24.34 4.19 -26.37
N VAL A 109 23.14 4.37 -26.91
CA VAL A 109 21.88 4.36 -26.14
C VAL A 109 21.76 3.08 -25.28
N ALA A 110 22.29 1.96 -25.76
CA ALA A 110 22.34 0.69 -25.03
C ALA A 110 23.14 0.77 -23.71
N GLN A 111 24.19 1.59 -23.64
CA GLN A 111 24.99 1.77 -22.41
C GLN A 111 24.24 2.63 -21.37
N ILE A 112 23.32 3.50 -21.79
CA ILE A 112 22.49 4.32 -20.90
C ILE A 112 21.51 3.45 -20.11
N PHE A 113 21.03 2.35 -20.70
CA PHE A 113 20.09 1.41 -20.05
C PHE A 113 20.76 0.26 -19.29
N SER A 114 22.08 0.04 -19.44
CA SER A 114 22.82 -0.98 -18.68
C SER A 114 23.37 -0.46 -17.34
N SER A 115 23.59 0.85 -17.20
CA SER A 115 24.08 1.49 -15.98
C SER A 115 23.08 1.63 -14.79
N PRO A 116 21.74 1.76 -14.97
CA PRO A 116 20.82 2.02 -13.86
C PRO A 116 20.68 0.87 -12.84
N ALA A 117 20.97 -0.37 -13.23
CA ALA A 117 20.81 -1.54 -12.37
C ALA A 117 21.72 -1.51 -11.12
N ASP A 118 22.88 -0.85 -11.22
CA ASP A 118 23.89 -0.79 -10.15
C ASP A 118 23.78 0.44 -9.24
N GLY A 119 23.13 1.52 -9.70
CA GLY A 119 22.97 2.76 -8.93
C GLY A 119 21.76 2.76 -7.99
N VAL A 120 20.62 2.24 -8.44
CA VAL A 120 19.35 2.30 -7.67
C VAL A 120 19.40 1.42 -6.41
N ARG A 121 20.09 0.28 -6.46
CA ARG A 121 20.21 -0.64 -5.31
C ARG A 121 21.08 -0.08 -4.18
N ARG A 122 22.02 0.83 -4.47
CA ARG A 122 22.96 1.37 -3.47
C ARG A 122 22.36 2.50 -2.63
N HIS A 123 21.39 3.25 -3.16
CA HIS A 123 20.74 4.33 -2.41
C HIS A 123 19.58 3.85 -1.52
N ALA A 124 18.92 2.74 -1.83
CA ALA A 124 17.83 2.20 -1.01
C ALA A 124 18.33 1.64 0.35
N ARG A 125 19.57 1.15 0.44
CA ARG A 125 20.13 0.58 1.68
C ARG A 125 20.57 1.62 2.73
N ARG A 126 20.71 2.90 2.36
CA ARG A 126 21.15 3.96 3.30
C ARG A 126 20.02 4.67 4.04
N ARG A 127 18.76 4.44 3.66
CA ARG A 127 17.59 5.10 4.29
C ARG A 127 16.82 4.24 5.30
N PHE A 128 17.25 3.00 5.52
CA PHE A 128 16.64 2.04 6.44
C PHE A 128 17.69 1.23 7.19
N GLN A 129 18.55 1.92 7.95
CA GLN A 129 19.21 1.34 9.12
C GLN A 129 18.92 2.26 10.31
N PRO A 130 18.55 1.69 11.48
CA PRO A 130 18.24 2.47 12.69
C PRO A 130 19.46 3.25 13.21
#